data_AF-A0A7K6JYQ1-F1
#
_entry.id   AF-A0A7K6JYQ1-F1
#
_cell.length_a   1.000
_cell.length_b   1.000
_cell.length_c   1.000
_cell.angle_alpha   90.00
_cell.angle_beta   90.00
_cell.angle_gamma   90.00
#
_symmetry.space_group_name_H-M   'P 1'
#
loop_
_entity.id
_entity.type
_entity.pdbx_description
1 polymer ?
#
loop_
_entity_poly.entity_id
_entity_poly.type
_entity_poly.pdbx_seq_one_letter_code
_entity_poly.pdbx_strand_id
1 'polypeptide(L)'
;MQILRCPAQLQLLEETLRKSLPTTLPTPVSPPPWDPGDPAARNPASHEVLVDSWPHFGIVLTRLRPEEHRDPRDYYTNQLSVFYRDKGALQALMEGTEAVTPARAFQIVGMQDGLDEAVQEVATARGLKVE
;
A
#
# COMPACT_ATOMS: atom_id res chain seq x y z
N MET A 1 8.64 9.81 1.57
CA MET A 1 7.21 9.46 1.72
C MET A 1 6.66 10.02 3.01
N GLN A 2 5.39 10.42 3.02
CA GLN A 2 4.67 10.96 4.17
C GLN A 2 3.60 9.98 4.62
N ILE A 3 3.51 9.72 5.93
CA ILE A 3 2.47 8.87 6.51
C ILE A 3 1.23 9.72 6.79
N LEU A 4 0.08 9.35 6.22
CA LEU A 4 -1.20 9.98 6.50
C LEU A 4 -1.80 9.39 7.78
N ARG A 5 -1.85 10.21 8.83
CA ARG A 5 -2.44 9.83 10.13
C ARG A 5 -3.75 10.57 10.42
N CYS A 6 -4.02 11.68 9.71
CA CYS A 6 -5.22 12.47 9.94
C CYS A 6 -6.45 11.77 9.32
N PRO A 7 -7.54 11.55 10.09
CA PRO A 7 -8.75 10.92 9.57
C PRO A 7 -9.35 11.64 8.35
N ALA A 8 -9.31 12.98 8.33
CA ALA A 8 -9.81 13.78 7.21
C ALA A 8 -8.99 13.58 5.92
N GLN A 9 -7.66 13.41 6.04
CA GLN A 9 -6.80 13.11 4.89
C GLN A 9 -7.08 11.71 4.33
N LEU A 10 -7.25 10.73 5.22
CA LEU A 10 -7.57 9.35 4.84
C LEU A 10 -8.93 9.26 4.15
N GLN A 11 -9.95 9.99 4.63
CA GLN A 11 -11.26 10.07 3.99
C GLN A 11 -11.19 10.69 2.59
N LEU A 12 -10.48 11.82 2.44
CA LEU A 12 -10.34 12.46 1.13
C LEU A 12 -9.58 11.56 0.13
N LEU A 13 -8.56 10.84 0.62
CA LEU A 13 -7.83 9.86 -0.17
C LEU A 13 -8.76 8.73 -0.64
N GLU A 14 -9.57 8.17 0.25
CA GLU A 14 -10.53 7.13 -0.06
C GLU A 14 -11.52 7.59 -1.15
N GLU A 15 -12.10 8.78 -1.00
CA GLU A 15 -12.99 9.35 -2.02
C GLU A 15 -12.30 9.52 -3.38
N THR A 16 -11.03 9.92 -3.36
CA THR A 16 -10.24 10.11 -4.58
C THR A 16 -9.93 8.76 -5.25
N LEU A 17 -9.57 7.75 -4.46
CA LEU A 17 -9.29 6.39 -4.94
C LEU A 17 -10.56 5.73 -5.47
N ARG A 18 -11.70 5.86 -4.77
CA ARG A 18 -13.00 5.33 -5.20
C ARG A 18 -13.47 5.91 -6.55
N LYS A 19 -13.15 7.17 -6.81
CA LYS A 19 -13.42 7.81 -8.12
C LYS A 19 -12.50 7.28 -9.23
N SER A 20 -11.28 6.85 -8.88
CA SER A 20 -10.25 6.43 -9.83
C SER A 20 -10.25 4.91 -10.07
N LEU A 21 -10.72 4.12 -9.11
CA LEU A 21 -10.82 2.66 -9.16
C LEU A 21 -12.18 2.22 -8.59
N PRO A 22 -13.09 1.72 -9.44
CA PRO A 22 -14.42 1.28 -8.99
C PRO A 22 -14.37 0.01 -8.14
N THR A 23 -13.30 -0.79 -8.24
CA THR A 23 -13.12 -2.00 -7.45
C THR A 23 -12.19 -1.73 -6.28
N THR A 24 -12.73 -2.00 -5.10
CA THR A 24 -12.24 -1.62 -3.78
C THR A 24 -10.91 -2.27 -3.43
N LEU A 25 -9.83 -1.49 -3.44
CA LEU A 25 -8.69 -1.77 -2.56
C LEU A 25 -9.24 -1.97 -1.14
N PRO A 26 -8.86 -3.02 -0.41
CA PRO A 26 -9.21 -3.13 1.01
C PRO A 26 -8.55 -1.98 1.75
N THR A 27 -9.30 -0.90 1.91
CA THR A 27 -8.81 0.31 2.57
C THR A 27 -8.79 0.06 4.07
N PRO A 28 -7.73 0.50 4.77
CA PRO A 28 -7.62 0.32 6.21
C PRO A 28 -8.71 1.05 7.00
N VAL A 29 -9.55 1.85 6.33
CA VAL A 29 -10.60 2.70 6.89
C VAL A 29 -12.00 2.09 6.72
N SER A 30 -12.14 0.99 5.96
CA SER A 30 -13.43 0.34 5.79
C SER A 30 -13.56 -0.78 6.83
N PRO A 31 -14.65 -0.80 7.62
CA PRO A 31 -14.90 -1.92 8.51
C PRO A 31 -15.09 -3.19 7.66
N PRO A 32 -14.66 -4.35 8.17
CA PRO A 32 -14.74 -5.59 7.43
C PRO A 32 -16.21 -5.96 7.15
N PRO A 33 -16.50 -6.71 6.06
CA PRO A 33 -17.87 -7.07 5.69
C PRO A 33 -18.63 -7.85 6.77
N TRP A 34 -17.89 -8.54 7.65
CA TRP A 34 -18.44 -9.33 8.74
C TRP A 34 -18.72 -8.52 10.02
N ASP A 35 -18.21 -7.29 10.12
CA ASP A 35 -18.47 -6.38 11.26
C ASP A 35 -18.48 -4.90 10.83
N PRO A 36 -19.57 -4.45 10.17
CA PRO A 36 -19.68 -3.08 9.65
C PRO A 36 -19.96 -2.02 10.73
N GLY A 37 -20.24 -2.43 11.98
CA GLY A 37 -20.70 -1.55 13.05
C GLY A 37 -19.62 -1.10 14.02
N ASP A 38 -18.46 -1.76 14.04
CA ASP A 38 -17.39 -1.48 14.98
C ASP A 38 -16.42 -0.37 14.45
N PRO A 39 -16.39 0.82 15.08
CA PRO A 39 -15.48 1.91 14.68
C PRO A 39 -14.00 1.64 15.01
N ALA A 40 -13.68 0.66 15.87
CA ALA A 40 -12.33 0.13 16.08
C ALA A 40 -11.95 -0.92 15.02
N ALA A 41 -12.93 -1.58 14.39
CA ALA A 41 -12.71 -2.39 13.18
C ALA A 41 -12.44 -1.54 11.93
N ARG A 42 -12.53 -0.21 12.03
CA ARG A 42 -12.10 0.78 11.02
C ARG A 42 -10.57 0.87 10.85
N ASN A 43 -9.81 -0.10 11.37
CA ASN A 43 -8.41 -0.43 11.07
C ASN A 43 -8.04 -1.73 11.84
N PRO A 44 -8.56 -2.91 11.43
CA PRO A 44 -8.50 -4.12 12.26
C PRO A 44 -7.11 -4.77 12.33
N ALA A 45 -6.22 -4.37 11.43
CA ALA A 45 -4.82 -4.73 11.43
C ALA A 45 -4.08 -3.41 11.32
N SER A 46 -3.15 -3.12 12.22
CA SER A 46 -2.43 -1.86 12.39
C SER A 46 -1.77 -1.34 11.10
N HIS A 47 -2.51 -0.93 10.08
CA HIS A 47 -1.99 -0.51 8.79
C HIS A 47 -1.73 1.00 8.81
N GLU A 48 -0.73 1.41 8.04
CA GLU A 48 -0.41 2.80 7.79
C GLU A 48 -0.39 3.08 6.29
N VAL A 49 -0.85 4.29 5.94
CA VAL A 49 -0.93 4.77 4.56
C VAL A 49 0.19 5.77 4.33
N LEU A 50 1.05 5.48 3.36
CA LEU A 50 2.15 6.31 2.92
C LEU A 50 1.83 6.88 1.54
N VAL A 51 2.15 8.16 1.35
CA VAL A 51 2.07 8.83 0.05
C VAL A 51 3.41 9.47 -0.28
N ASP A 52 3.72 9.63 -1.57
CA ASP A 52 4.89 10.43 -1.99
C ASP A 52 4.71 11.91 -1.67
N SER A 53 3.51 12.43 -1.92
CA SER A 53 3.16 13.84 -1.78
C SER A 53 1.68 14.01 -1.41
N TRP A 54 1.32 15.11 -0.74
CA TRP A 54 -0.05 15.41 -0.33
C TRP A 54 -0.32 16.91 -0.50
N PRO A 55 -1.50 17.35 -0.99
CA PRO A 55 -2.69 16.56 -1.38
C PRO A 55 -2.65 15.97 -2.80
N HIS A 56 -1.70 16.38 -3.62
CA HIS A 56 -1.45 15.75 -4.92
C HIS A 56 -0.49 14.59 -4.68
N PHE A 57 -0.92 13.35 -4.90
CA PHE A 57 -0.10 12.14 -4.74
C PHE A 57 0.09 11.46 -6.09
N GLY A 58 1.32 11.01 -6.35
CA GLY A 58 1.67 10.13 -7.46
C GLY A 58 1.58 8.65 -7.07
N ILE A 59 1.76 8.32 -5.80
CA ILE A 59 1.65 6.95 -5.30
C ILE A 59 1.10 6.90 -3.88
N VAL A 60 0.33 5.86 -3.60
CA VAL A 60 -0.24 5.53 -2.30
C VAL A 60 0.17 4.10 -2.00
N LEU A 61 0.81 3.92 -0.86
CA LEU A 61 1.19 2.62 -0.33
C LEU A 61 0.43 2.42 0.99
N THR A 62 -0.16 1.25 1.17
CA THR A 62 -0.69 0.81 2.46
C THR A 62 0.09 -0.42 2.90
N ARG A 63 0.59 -0.41 4.13
CA ARG A 63 1.33 -1.54 4.71
C ARG A 63 0.94 -1.74 6.16
N LEU A 64 1.18 -2.94 6.68
CA LEU A 64 1.11 -3.17 8.12
C LEU A 64 2.23 -2.37 8.82
N ARG A 65 1.94 -1.83 10.02
CA ARG A 65 2.89 -1.07 10.80
C ARG A 65 4.09 -1.94 11.17
N PRO A 66 5.32 -1.43 11.08
CA PRO A 66 6.52 -2.20 11.41
C PRO A 66 6.50 -2.80 12.81
N GLU A 67 5.82 -2.15 13.77
CA GLU A 67 5.73 -2.59 15.16
C GLU A 67 4.86 -3.86 15.34
N GLU A 68 3.96 -4.14 14.40
CA GLU A 68 3.08 -5.32 14.41
C GLU A 68 3.65 -6.49 13.60
N HIS A 69 4.73 -6.27 12.86
CA HIS A 69 5.43 -7.34 12.17
C HIS A 69 6.17 -8.21 13.18
N ARG A 70 5.69 -9.44 13.38
CA ARG A 70 6.36 -10.43 14.22
C ARG A 70 7.46 -11.20 13.50
N ASP A 71 7.35 -11.41 12.19
CA ASP A 71 8.32 -12.17 11.38
C ASP A 71 8.70 -11.42 10.08
N PRO A 72 9.99 -11.08 9.86
CA PRO A 72 10.45 -10.43 8.64
C PRO A 72 10.43 -11.33 7.37
N ARG A 73 10.29 -12.65 7.51
CA ARG A 73 10.22 -13.62 6.39
C ARG A 73 8.79 -13.95 5.98
N ASP A 74 7.80 -13.55 6.78
CA ASP A 74 6.40 -13.79 6.49
C ASP A 74 5.89 -12.79 5.45
N TYR A 75 5.91 -13.19 4.19
CA TYR A 75 5.39 -12.39 3.09
C TYR A 75 3.86 -12.28 3.09
N TYR A 76 3.16 -13.18 3.79
CA TYR A 76 1.70 -13.20 3.86
C TYR A 76 1.17 -12.08 4.77
N THR A 77 1.90 -11.79 5.85
CA THR A 77 1.60 -10.64 6.73
C THR A 77 2.24 -9.34 6.24
N ASN A 78 3.29 -9.41 5.42
CA ASN A 78 3.95 -8.26 4.80
C ASN A 78 3.31 -7.87 3.45
N GLN A 79 1.99 -7.68 3.44
CA GLN A 79 1.29 -7.22 2.25
C GLN A 79 1.41 -5.70 2.08
N LEU A 80 1.90 -5.28 0.92
CA LEU A 80 2.02 -3.90 0.48
C LEU A 80 0.95 -3.62 -0.59
N SER A 81 -0.10 -2.91 -0.21
CA SER A 81 -1.12 -2.48 -1.17
C SER A 81 -0.68 -1.18 -1.85
N VAL A 82 -0.47 -1.21 -3.16
CA VAL A 82 0.08 -0.07 -3.92
C VAL A 82 -0.94 0.43 -4.94
N PHE A 83 -1.08 1.76 -4.99
CA PHE A 83 -1.76 2.50 -6.03
C PHE A 83 -0.80 3.54 -6.59
N TYR A 84 -0.50 3.50 -7.88
CA TYR A 84 0.41 4.43 -8.53
C TYR A 84 -0.29 5.16 -9.69
N ARG A 85 0.04 6.41 -9.96
CA ARG A 85 -0.47 7.14 -11.13
C ARG A 85 0.51 7.10 -12.31
N ASP A 86 1.78 6.84 -12.00
CA ASP A 86 2.88 6.86 -12.94
C ASP A 86 3.87 5.74 -12.62
N LYS A 87 4.44 5.10 -13.66
CA LYS A 87 5.43 4.02 -13.50
C LYS A 87 6.70 4.50 -12.79
N GLY A 88 7.09 5.76 -12.99
CA GLY A 88 8.21 6.38 -12.27
C GLY A 88 7.95 6.50 -10.78
N ALA A 89 6.69 6.67 -10.35
CA ALA A 89 6.35 6.66 -8.92
C ALA A 89 6.48 5.26 -8.30
N LEU A 90 6.12 4.21 -9.06
CA LEU A 90 6.33 2.81 -8.65
C LEU A 90 7.83 2.47 -8.57
N GLN A 91 8.62 2.90 -9.55
CA GLN A 91 10.08 2.79 -9.52
C GLN A 91 10.67 3.49 -8.30
N ALA A 92 10.31 4.75 -8.05
CA ALA A 92 10.79 5.51 -6.91
C ALA A 92 10.41 4.87 -5.55
N LEU A 93 9.23 4.25 -5.46
CA LEU A 93 8.85 3.45 -4.29
C LEU A 93 9.81 2.28 -4.10
N MET A 94 10.01 1.47 -5.14
CA MET A 94 10.89 0.31 -5.08
C MET A 94 12.34 0.70 -4.79
N GLU A 95 12.78 1.88 -5.24
CA GLU A 95 14.15 2.37 -5.07
C GLU A 95 14.41 3.04 -3.71
N GLY A 96 13.46 3.81 -3.19
CA GLY A 96 13.73 4.80 -2.15
C GLY A 96 12.97 4.65 -0.85
N THR A 97 12.07 3.67 -0.71
CA THR A 97 11.23 3.57 0.49
C THR A 97 11.77 2.56 1.50
N GLU A 98 11.85 2.98 2.77
CA GLU A 98 12.02 2.08 3.92
C GLU A 98 10.83 1.12 4.10
N ALA A 99 9.79 1.24 3.26
CA ALA A 99 8.72 0.27 3.20
C ALA A 99 9.00 -0.96 2.34
N VAL A 100 9.95 -0.86 1.43
CA VAL A 100 10.43 -1.95 0.58
C VAL A 100 11.86 -2.24 1.04
N THR A 101 12.00 -2.60 2.31
CA THR A 101 13.32 -2.92 2.87
C THR A 101 13.77 -4.25 2.30
N PRO A 102 14.95 -4.34 1.65
CA PRO A 102 15.45 -5.58 1.05
C PRO A 102 15.70 -6.71 2.08
N ALA A 103 15.65 -6.41 3.37
CA ALA A 103 15.77 -7.38 4.45
C ALA A 103 14.47 -8.17 4.74
N ARG A 104 13.35 -7.86 4.08
CA ARG A 104 12.04 -8.48 4.35
C ARG A 104 11.41 -8.99 3.06
N ALA A 105 10.77 -10.16 3.14
CA ALA A 105 9.89 -10.63 2.08
C ALA A 105 8.56 -9.88 2.19
N PHE A 106 8.00 -9.45 1.06
CA PHE A 106 6.73 -8.71 1.00
C PHE A 106 5.95 -9.09 -0.25
N GLN A 107 4.63 -8.92 -0.20
CA GLN A 107 3.75 -9.12 -1.35
C GLN A 107 3.22 -7.77 -1.82
N ILE A 108 3.43 -7.41 -3.09
CA ILE A 108 2.77 -6.23 -3.67
C ILE A 108 1.41 -6.64 -4.19
N VAL A 109 0.38 -5.92 -3.76
CA VAL A 109 -0.98 -6.09 -4.23
C VAL A 109 -1.51 -4.77 -4.73
N GLY A 110 -2.16 -4.78 -5.89
CA GLY A 110 -2.85 -3.61 -6.39
C GLY A 110 -3.83 -4.02 -7.47
N MET A 111 -4.79 -3.15 -7.74
CA MET A 111 -5.88 -3.42 -8.68
C MET A 111 -5.68 -2.74 -10.03
N GLN A 112 -4.47 -2.27 -10.30
CA GLN A 112 -4.14 -1.63 -11.57
C GLN A 112 -3.70 -2.65 -12.59
N ASP A 113 -4.26 -2.54 -13.78
CA ASP A 113 -3.90 -3.35 -14.94
C ASP A 113 -2.41 -3.12 -15.29
N GLY A 114 -1.65 -4.20 -15.47
CA GLY A 114 -0.20 -4.15 -15.74
C GLY A 114 0.69 -3.85 -14.53
N LEU A 115 0.15 -3.90 -13.29
CA LEU A 115 0.97 -3.81 -12.07
C LEU A 115 1.99 -4.96 -12.00
N ASP A 116 1.61 -6.17 -12.40
CA ASP A 116 2.50 -7.34 -12.41
C ASP A 116 3.69 -7.13 -13.33
N GLU A 117 3.46 -6.69 -14.57
CA GLU A 117 4.52 -6.37 -15.53
C GLU A 117 5.41 -5.23 -15.02
N ALA A 118 4.80 -4.17 -14.46
CA ALA A 118 5.54 -3.03 -13.92
C ALA A 118 6.38 -3.41 -12.69
N VAL A 119 5.84 -4.22 -11.78
CA VAL A 119 6.59 -4.74 -10.62
C VAL A 119 7.71 -5.67 -11.09
N GLN A 120 7.45 -6.54 -12.06
CA GLN A 120 8.44 -7.45 -12.61
C GLN A 120 9.60 -6.70 -13.26
N GLU A 121 9.33 -5.69 -14.08
CA GLU A 121 10.34 -4.87 -14.75
C GLU A 121 11.25 -4.17 -13.72
N VAL A 122 10.65 -3.57 -12.69
CA VAL A 122 11.38 -2.86 -11.63
C VAL A 122 12.15 -3.81 -10.72
N ALA A 123 11.57 -4.96 -10.39
CA ALA A 123 12.23 -5.99 -9.60
C ALA A 123 13.42 -6.59 -10.35
N THR A 124 13.28 -6.89 -11.65
CA THR A 124 14.38 -7.36 -12.50
C THR A 124 15.49 -6.32 -12.61
N ALA A 125 15.16 -5.04 -12.77
CA ALA A 125 16.14 -3.95 -12.76
C ALA A 125 16.93 -3.85 -11.44
N ARG A 126 16.30 -4.23 -10.31
CA ARG A 126 16.94 -4.29 -8.99
C ARG A 126 17.58 -5.63 -8.64
N GLY A 127 17.45 -6.67 -9.47
CA GLY A 127 17.89 -8.02 -9.15
C GLY A 127 17.09 -8.71 -8.04
N LEU A 128 15.86 -8.26 -7.80
CA LEU A 128 14.93 -8.90 -6.86
C LEU A 128 14.25 -10.10 -7.53
N LYS A 129 14.12 -11.20 -6.79
CA LYS A 129 13.37 -12.37 -7.26
C LYS A 129 11.88 -12.13 -7.02
N VAL A 130 11.10 -12.09 -8.10
CA VAL A 130 9.63 -12.11 -8.06
C VAL A 130 9.22 -13.58 -8.20
N GLU A 131 8.32 -14.06 -7.33
CA GLU A 131 7.75 -15.40 -7.36
C GLU A 131 6.24 -15.34 -7.59
#